data_AF-A0A5A4PY29-F1
#
_entry.id   AF-A0A5A4PY29-F1
#
_cell.length_a   1.000
_cell.length_b   1.000
_cell.length_c   1.000
_cell.angle_alpha   90.00
_cell.angle_beta   90.00
_cell.angle_gamma   90.00
#
_symmetry.space_group_name_H-M   'P 1'
#
loop_
_entity.id
_entity.type
_entity.pdbx_description
1 polymer ?
#
loop_
_entity_poly.entity_id
_entity_poly.type
_entity_poly.pdbx_seq_one_letter_code
_entity_poly.pdbx_strand_id
1 'polypeptide(L)'
;MKLLMFVSILCCTISLSLGLKVGVNVGVKSSVKATQRQCRRLVPSWSEIDCTPYKTRVYADLDAVWDGNSMKVTAEWQRQNYPTPSFSDRDKLLQYCLYRECRVNQAMVDYMNIHGYPHYCMTKTPEAWLNDQYWTRCKLRLNKTGEMTAQEYSAHFCFKVYHQTEPDVHCPILTQILSPYHPTVQQVQKSKEVFTNDAEPESEQWWVAVMRDINKHSVDENNIPIFHYGWIINMDENDYKNMVPLWSPYQGPTVPTRRDFPRIANAVKNNQGYITLGDYRNFNCLVGTYGSLRCEEFGVLSFNPKETIVLIPTLNYVLMAMTQHQDKVHRLEYAVWREAEAIKYHEYSKSSAKSHFGASLGFSIGRE
;
A
#
# COMPACT_ATOMS: atom_id res chain seq x y z
N MET A 1 -42.61 -15.86 -52.93
CA MET A 1 -43.37 -15.72 -51.67
C MET A 1 -42.81 -16.52 -50.50
N LYS A 2 -42.32 -17.77 -50.65
CA LYS A 2 -41.77 -18.55 -49.53
C LYS A 2 -40.46 -18.01 -48.93
N LEU A 3 -39.65 -17.27 -49.68
CA LEU A 3 -38.38 -16.70 -49.19
C LEU A 3 -38.55 -15.49 -48.25
N LEU A 4 -39.65 -14.74 -48.38
CA LEU A 4 -39.88 -13.53 -47.58
C LEU A 4 -40.44 -13.82 -46.18
N MET A 5 -41.07 -14.98 -45.96
CA MET A 5 -41.50 -15.40 -44.62
C MET A 5 -40.35 -15.88 -43.73
N PHE A 6 -39.26 -16.42 -44.31
CA PHE A 6 -38.10 -16.85 -43.51
C PHE A 6 -37.27 -15.68 -42.97
N VAL A 7 -37.26 -14.54 -43.67
CA VAL A 7 -36.54 -13.33 -43.23
C VAL A 7 -37.25 -12.64 -42.06
N SER A 8 -38.59 -12.66 -41.99
CA SER A 8 -39.31 -12.07 -40.85
C SER A 8 -39.19 -12.91 -39.57
N ILE A 9 -39.13 -14.24 -39.68
CA ILE A 9 -38.94 -15.14 -38.53
C ILE A 9 -37.51 -15.03 -37.99
N LEU A 10 -36.49 -14.91 -38.86
CA LEU A 10 -35.11 -14.68 -38.42
C LEU A 10 -34.95 -13.31 -37.73
N CYS A 11 -35.54 -12.24 -38.25
CA CYS A 11 -35.47 -10.92 -37.60
C CYS A 11 -36.17 -10.87 -36.23
N CYS A 12 -37.26 -11.61 -36.02
CA CYS A 12 -37.90 -11.71 -34.70
C CYS A 12 -37.08 -12.52 -33.68
N THR A 13 -36.42 -13.60 -34.10
CA THR A 13 -35.56 -14.41 -33.19
C THR A 13 -34.24 -13.70 -32.81
N ILE A 14 -33.66 -12.90 -33.71
CA ILE A 14 -32.47 -12.09 -33.41
C ILE A 14 -32.84 -10.94 -32.45
N SER A 15 -34.02 -10.34 -32.60
CA SER A 15 -34.51 -9.27 -31.71
C SER A 15 -34.81 -9.76 -30.29
N LEU A 16 -35.35 -10.98 -30.13
CA LEU A 16 -35.58 -11.59 -28.82
C LEU A 16 -34.26 -12.02 -28.12
N SER A 17 -33.27 -12.52 -28.88
CA SER A 17 -31.99 -12.96 -28.31
C SER A 17 -31.05 -11.79 -27.94
N LEU A 18 -31.09 -10.67 -28.68
CA LEU A 18 -30.41 -9.42 -28.28
C LEU A 18 -31.16 -8.66 -27.18
N GLY A 19 -32.50 -8.65 -27.21
CA GLY A 19 -33.32 -8.02 -26.17
C GLY A 19 -33.17 -8.67 -24.80
N LEU A 20 -33.06 -10.00 -24.73
CA LEU A 20 -32.83 -10.74 -23.48
C LEU A 20 -31.40 -10.59 -22.95
N LYS A 21 -30.37 -10.58 -23.83
CA LYS A 21 -28.97 -10.41 -23.38
C LYS A 21 -28.62 -8.97 -22.96
N VAL A 22 -29.25 -7.97 -23.58
CA VAL A 22 -29.06 -6.56 -23.22
C VAL A 22 -29.97 -6.16 -22.06
N GLY A 23 -31.23 -6.62 -22.02
CA GLY A 23 -32.16 -6.34 -20.93
C GLY A 23 -31.76 -6.91 -19.57
N VAL A 24 -31.22 -8.13 -19.52
CA VAL A 24 -30.75 -8.76 -18.28
C VAL A 24 -29.50 -8.05 -17.74
N ASN A 25 -28.55 -7.67 -18.59
CA ASN A 25 -27.34 -6.96 -18.16
C ASN A 25 -27.61 -5.53 -17.68
N VAL A 26 -28.62 -4.84 -18.24
CA VAL A 26 -28.98 -3.47 -17.84
C VAL A 26 -29.87 -3.48 -16.58
N GLY A 27 -30.81 -4.42 -16.47
CA GLY A 27 -31.67 -4.58 -15.29
C GLY A 27 -30.91 -5.05 -14.05
N VAL A 28 -30.00 -6.02 -14.19
CA VAL A 28 -29.16 -6.51 -13.08
C VAL A 28 -28.25 -5.40 -12.57
N LYS A 29 -27.55 -4.65 -13.46
CA LYS A 29 -26.69 -3.51 -13.08
C LYS A 29 -27.43 -2.39 -12.35
N SER A 30 -28.73 -2.19 -12.62
CA SER A 30 -29.56 -1.21 -11.91
C SER A 30 -29.92 -1.69 -10.49
N SER A 31 -30.24 -2.97 -10.33
CA SER A 31 -30.58 -3.58 -9.03
C SER A 31 -29.41 -3.64 -8.05
N VAL A 32 -28.21 -3.97 -8.54
CA VAL A 32 -26.95 -3.94 -7.77
C VAL A 32 -26.77 -2.59 -7.09
N LYS A 33 -26.84 -1.51 -7.88
CA LYS A 33 -26.56 -0.14 -7.44
C LYS A 33 -27.49 0.33 -6.33
N ALA A 34 -28.75 -0.09 -6.34
CA ALA A 34 -29.75 0.28 -5.34
C ALA A 34 -29.48 -0.41 -4.00
N THR A 35 -29.27 -1.72 -4.03
CA THR A 35 -29.00 -2.54 -2.84
C THR A 35 -27.73 -2.11 -2.12
N GLN A 36 -26.68 -1.78 -2.86
CA GLN A 36 -25.43 -1.32 -2.26
C GLN A 36 -25.56 0.00 -1.51
N ARG A 37 -26.30 0.96 -2.07
CA ARG A 37 -26.58 2.23 -1.38
C ARG A 37 -27.31 2.00 -0.07
N GLN A 38 -28.17 0.99 -0.02
CA GLN A 38 -28.84 0.59 1.22
C GLN A 38 -27.86 -0.05 2.21
N CYS A 39 -27.01 -0.98 1.77
CA CYS A 39 -26.01 -1.59 2.65
C CYS A 39 -25.06 -0.56 3.31
N ARG A 40 -24.56 0.42 2.54
CA ARG A 40 -23.71 1.50 3.08
C ARG A 40 -24.39 2.35 4.15
N ARG A 41 -25.73 2.37 4.20
CA ARG A 41 -26.50 3.11 5.20
C ARG A 41 -26.91 2.26 6.41
N LEU A 42 -26.92 0.94 6.25
CA LEU A 42 -27.45 0.00 7.24
C LEU A 42 -26.36 -0.60 8.13
N VAL A 43 -25.17 -0.84 7.58
CA VAL A 43 -24.11 -1.52 8.31
C VAL A 43 -23.29 -0.50 9.12
N PRO A 44 -23.07 -0.73 10.43
CA PRO A 44 -22.21 0.10 11.27
C PRO A 44 -20.75 0.06 10.82
N SER A 45 -19.86 0.76 11.54
CA SER A 45 -18.42 0.68 11.27
C SER A 45 -18.00 -0.80 11.25
N TRP A 46 -17.15 -1.18 10.29
CA TRP A 46 -16.73 -2.57 10.13
C TRP A 46 -16.07 -3.16 11.39
N SER A 47 -15.45 -2.31 12.21
CA SER A 47 -14.85 -2.65 13.50
C SER A 47 -15.86 -3.12 14.56
N GLU A 48 -17.17 -2.99 14.30
CA GLU A 48 -18.26 -3.30 15.22
C GLU A 48 -19.09 -4.51 14.75
N ILE A 49 -18.70 -5.17 13.66
CA ILE A 49 -19.43 -6.29 13.06
C ILE A 49 -18.87 -7.63 13.56
N ASP A 50 -19.73 -8.47 14.15
CA ASP A 50 -19.40 -9.88 14.39
C ASP A 50 -19.55 -10.72 13.11
N CYS A 51 -18.40 -11.17 12.57
CA CYS A 51 -18.34 -11.98 11.37
C CYS A 51 -18.32 -13.50 11.62
N THR A 52 -18.37 -13.93 12.88
CA THR A 52 -18.36 -15.34 13.26
C THR A 52 -19.41 -16.18 12.51
N PRO A 53 -20.67 -15.72 12.34
CA PRO A 53 -21.71 -16.50 11.67
C PRO A 53 -21.44 -16.78 10.18
N TYR A 54 -20.61 -15.95 9.53
CA TYR A 54 -20.33 -16.05 8.10
C TYR A 54 -18.99 -16.71 7.78
N LYS A 55 -18.15 -16.92 8.79
CA LYS A 55 -16.75 -17.36 8.65
C LYS A 55 -16.60 -18.61 7.80
N THR A 56 -17.33 -19.69 8.11
CA THR A 56 -17.24 -20.97 7.37
C THR A 56 -17.57 -20.81 5.89
N ARG A 57 -18.63 -20.05 5.57
CA ARG A 57 -19.03 -19.80 4.18
C ARG A 57 -17.99 -18.96 3.44
N VAL A 58 -17.49 -17.90 4.09
CA VAL A 58 -16.45 -17.05 3.50
C VAL A 58 -15.16 -17.85 3.29
N TYR A 59 -14.79 -18.73 4.21
CA TYR A 59 -13.56 -19.51 4.11
C TYR A 59 -13.63 -20.52 2.97
N ALA A 60 -14.77 -21.21 2.79
CA ALA A 60 -14.97 -22.11 1.66
C ALA A 60 -14.89 -21.38 0.30
N ASP A 61 -15.43 -20.15 0.20
CA ASP A 61 -15.26 -19.31 -0.98
C ASP A 61 -13.77 -18.96 -1.22
N LEU A 62 -13.03 -18.65 -0.15
CA LEU A 62 -11.62 -18.27 -0.22
C LEU A 62 -10.69 -19.45 -0.51
N ASP A 63 -11.02 -20.66 -0.06
CA ASP A 63 -10.31 -21.90 -0.42
C ASP A 63 -10.31 -22.10 -1.95
N ALA A 64 -11.46 -21.91 -2.59
CA ALA A 64 -11.57 -22.01 -4.04
C ALA A 64 -10.80 -20.90 -4.79
N VAL A 65 -10.67 -19.71 -4.17
CA VAL A 65 -9.82 -18.63 -4.67
C VAL A 65 -8.33 -19.04 -4.59
N TRP A 66 -7.96 -19.75 -3.53
CA TRP A 66 -6.61 -20.29 -3.31
C TRP A 66 -6.21 -21.35 -4.34
N ASP A 67 -7.16 -22.19 -4.73
CA ASP A 67 -7.01 -23.24 -5.75
C ASP A 67 -6.91 -22.68 -7.20
N GLY A 68 -6.73 -21.36 -7.35
CA GLY A 68 -6.51 -20.71 -8.64
C GLY A 68 -7.78 -20.30 -9.38
N ASN A 69 -8.98 -20.46 -8.78
CA ASN A 69 -10.25 -20.07 -9.40
C ASN A 69 -10.70 -18.63 -9.06
N SER A 70 -9.77 -17.76 -8.65
CA SER A 70 -10.03 -16.44 -8.07
C SER A 70 -11.02 -15.58 -8.87
N MET A 71 -10.81 -15.44 -10.18
CA MET A 71 -11.65 -14.64 -11.06
C MET A 71 -13.06 -15.21 -11.22
N LYS A 72 -13.17 -16.54 -11.31
CA LYS A 72 -14.46 -17.23 -11.48
C LYS A 72 -15.27 -17.14 -10.18
N VAL A 73 -14.68 -17.48 -9.04
CA VAL A 73 -15.33 -17.45 -7.73
C VAL A 73 -15.73 -16.03 -7.34
N THR A 74 -14.86 -15.05 -7.58
CA THR A 74 -15.20 -13.64 -7.31
C THR A 74 -16.32 -13.15 -8.23
N ALA A 75 -16.28 -13.48 -9.52
CA ALA A 75 -17.35 -13.10 -10.45
C ALA A 75 -18.66 -13.85 -10.14
N GLU A 76 -18.60 -15.09 -9.65
CA GLU A 76 -19.77 -15.85 -9.20
C GLU A 76 -20.35 -15.25 -7.92
N TRP A 77 -19.55 -14.91 -6.92
CA TRP A 77 -20.03 -14.19 -5.75
C TRP A 77 -20.63 -12.83 -6.10
N GLN A 78 -20.00 -12.06 -6.99
CA GLN A 78 -20.57 -10.80 -7.46
C GLN A 78 -21.91 -11.07 -8.14
N ARG A 79 -22.03 -12.10 -8.99
CA ARG A 79 -23.29 -12.43 -9.68
C ARG A 79 -24.35 -13.05 -8.76
N GLN A 80 -23.93 -13.83 -7.77
CA GLN A 80 -24.79 -14.55 -6.84
C GLN A 80 -25.11 -13.65 -5.66
N ASN A 81 -26.39 -13.26 -5.57
CA ASN A 81 -26.97 -12.45 -4.48
C ASN A 81 -26.74 -10.95 -4.62
N TYR A 82 -27.10 -10.34 -5.75
CA TYR A 82 -27.71 -9.01 -5.59
C TYR A 82 -29.15 -9.21 -5.19
N PRO A 83 -29.54 -8.76 -3.98
CA PRO A 83 -30.92 -8.43 -3.71
C PRO A 83 -31.51 -7.70 -4.91
N THR A 84 -32.45 -8.33 -5.61
CA THR A 84 -33.30 -7.64 -6.58
C THR A 84 -34.04 -6.51 -5.86
N PRO A 85 -34.52 -5.46 -6.54
CA PRO A 85 -34.98 -4.20 -5.93
C PRO A 85 -36.16 -4.31 -4.95
N SER A 86 -36.65 -5.52 -4.69
CA SER A 86 -37.81 -5.84 -3.86
C SER A 86 -37.42 -6.64 -2.61
N PHE A 87 -36.38 -6.24 -1.87
CA PHE A 87 -36.31 -6.69 -0.48
C PHE A 87 -37.35 -5.90 0.31
N SER A 88 -38.58 -6.41 0.30
CA SER A 88 -39.62 -6.03 1.27
C SER A 88 -39.19 -6.42 2.70
N ASP A 89 -38.27 -7.36 2.82
CA ASP A 89 -37.74 -7.91 4.07
C ASP A 89 -36.41 -7.25 4.45
N ARG A 90 -36.48 -6.38 5.46
CA ARG A 90 -35.34 -5.60 5.98
C ARG A 90 -34.26 -6.50 6.59
N ASP A 91 -34.64 -7.64 7.18
CA ASP A 91 -33.69 -8.52 7.88
C ASP A 91 -32.82 -9.28 6.89
N LYS A 92 -33.39 -9.74 5.79
CA LYS A 92 -32.61 -10.39 4.71
C LYS A 92 -31.64 -9.40 4.05
N LEU A 93 -32.04 -8.14 3.91
CA LEU A 93 -31.15 -7.10 3.39
C LEU A 93 -30.00 -6.86 4.35
N LEU A 94 -30.27 -6.73 5.65
CA LEU A 94 -29.24 -6.55 6.67
C LEU A 94 -28.26 -7.75 6.70
N GLN A 95 -28.77 -8.98 6.67
CA GLN A 95 -27.96 -10.20 6.62
C GLN A 95 -27.06 -10.26 5.39
N TYR A 96 -27.57 -9.87 4.22
CA TYR A 96 -26.76 -9.75 3.01
C TYR A 96 -25.65 -8.69 3.17
N CYS A 97 -26.00 -7.52 3.70
CA CYS A 97 -25.04 -6.44 3.88
C CYS A 97 -23.94 -6.81 4.88
N LEU A 98 -24.28 -7.50 5.98
CA LEU A 98 -23.32 -8.02 6.96
C LEU A 98 -22.41 -9.09 6.34
N TYR A 99 -22.97 -10.08 5.63
CA TYR A 99 -22.20 -11.09 4.91
C TYR A 99 -21.18 -10.46 3.95
N ARG A 100 -21.64 -9.47 3.18
CA ARG A 100 -20.80 -8.74 2.23
C ARG A 100 -19.65 -8.03 2.94
N GLU A 101 -19.91 -7.26 3.99
CA GLU A 101 -18.85 -6.56 4.72
C GLU A 101 -17.86 -7.52 5.39
N CYS A 102 -18.35 -8.65 5.93
CA CYS A 102 -17.50 -9.68 6.52
C CYS A 102 -16.56 -10.35 5.51
N ARG A 103 -17.05 -10.65 4.31
CA ARG A 103 -16.24 -11.25 3.23
C ARG A 103 -15.16 -10.31 2.70
N VAL A 104 -15.38 -9.00 2.76
CA VAL A 104 -14.48 -8.00 2.15
C VAL A 104 -13.43 -7.47 3.13
N ASN A 105 -13.66 -7.56 4.45
CA ASN A 105 -12.78 -6.98 5.47
C ASN A 105 -12.21 -8.04 6.43
N GLN A 106 -12.95 -8.40 7.50
CA GLN A 106 -12.37 -9.14 8.63
C GLN A 106 -12.09 -10.61 8.33
N ALA A 107 -13.05 -11.34 7.76
CA ALA A 107 -12.85 -12.77 7.50
C ALA A 107 -11.79 -12.99 6.41
N MET A 108 -11.66 -12.04 5.48
CA MET A 108 -10.55 -12.00 4.52
C MET A 108 -9.20 -11.88 5.24
N VAL A 109 -9.06 -10.90 6.16
CA VAL A 109 -7.83 -10.71 6.95
C VAL A 109 -7.51 -11.92 7.81
N ASP A 110 -8.48 -12.47 8.52
CA ASP A 110 -8.28 -13.65 9.36
C ASP A 110 -7.90 -14.88 8.53
N TYR A 111 -8.54 -15.07 7.38
CA TYR A 111 -8.23 -16.18 6.47
C TYR A 111 -6.79 -16.05 5.92
N MET A 112 -6.39 -14.83 5.53
CA MET A 112 -5.01 -14.55 5.08
C MET A 112 -3.99 -14.86 6.19
N ASN A 113 -4.27 -14.48 7.43
CA ASN A 113 -3.41 -14.78 8.57
C ASN A 113 -3.23 -16.28 8.82
N ILE A 114 -4.22 -17.11 8.46
CA ILE A 114 -4.16 -18.57 8.64
C ILE A 114 -3.47 -19.27 7.45
N HIS A 115 -3.81 -18.89 6.22
CA HIS A 115 -3.46 -19.65 5.02
C HIS A 115 -2.29 -19.06 4.21
N GLY A 116 -1.88 -17.82 4.49
CA GLY A 116 -0.75 -17.16 3.82
C GLY A 116 -1.17 -16.31 2.61
N TYR A 117 -0.63 -16.63 1.43
CA TYR A 117 -0.79 -15.83 0.20
C TYR A 117 -1.38 -16.69 -0.92
N PRO A 118 -2.48 -16.28 -1.57
CA PRO A 118 -2.94 -16.99 -2.73
C PRO A 118 -1.91 -16.84 -3.85
N HIS A 119 -1.67 -17.91 -4.61
CA HIS A 119 -0.64 -17.93 -5.66
C HIS A 119 -0.78 -16.77 -6.66
N TYR A 120 -2.00 -16.33 -6.96
CA TYR A 120 -2.21 -15.23 -7.90
C TYR A 120 -1.68 -13.88 -7.40
N CYS A 121 -1.56 -13.65 -6.09
CA CYS A 121 -0.95 -12.42 -5.57
C CYS A 121 0.55 -12.34 -5.86
N MET A 122 1.21 -13.49 -6.05
CA MET A 122 2.62 -13.56 -6.44
C MET A 122 2.85 -13.29 -7.95
N THR A 123 1.78 -13.11 -8.75
CA THR A 123 1.90 -12.90 -10.21
C THR A 123 2.28 -11.48 -10.61
N LYS A 124 2.18 -10.52 -9.68
CA LYS A 124 2.59 -9.13 -9.88
C LYS A 124 3.40 -8.65 -8.69
N THR A 125 4.20 -7.61 -8.92
CA THR A 125 4.94 -6.95 -7.85
C THR A 125 3.98 -6.18 -6.92
N PRO A 126 4.38 -5.94 -5.67
CA PRO A 126 3.64 -5.08 -4.74
C PRO A 126 3.25 -3.72 -5.33
N GLU A 127 4.13 -3.08 -6.09
CA GLU A 127 3.92 -1.77 -6.72
C GLU A 127 2.80 -1.82 -7.77
N ALA A 128 2.72 -2.92 -8.52
CA ALA A 128 1.66 -3.12 -9.48
C ALA A 128 0.29 -3.29 -8.77
N TRP A 129 0.25 -4.00 -7.64
CA TRP A 129 -0.96 -4.09 -6.81
C TRP A 129 -1.35 -2.74 -6.19
N LEU A 130 -0.38 -1.98 -5.69
CA LEU A 130 -0.56 -0.61 -5.20
C LEU A 130 -1.18 0.28 -6.28
N ASN A 131 -0.65 0.20 -7.51
CA ASN A 131 -1.13 0.96 -8.64
C ASN A 131 -2.59 0.59 -8.99
N ASP A 132 -2.88 -0.69 -9.20
CA ASP A 132 -4.22 -1.17 -9.51
C ASP A 132 -5.24 -0.75 -8.43
N GLN A 133 -4.87 -0.90 -7.15
CA GLN A 133 -5.73 -0.51 -6.03
C GLN A 133 -5.93 1.01 -5.95
N TYR A 134 -4.90 1.83 -6.17
CA TYR A 134 -5.03 3.28 -6.14
C TYR A 134 -6.03 3.78 -7.19
N TRP A 135 -5.91 3.31 -8.43
CA TRP A 135 -6.80 3.69 -9.52
C TRP A 135 -8.22 3.17 -9.31
N THR A 136 -8.35 1.94 -8.80
CA THR A 136 -9.64 1.38 -8.37
C THR A 136 -10.30 2.24 -7.30
N ARG A 137 -9.59 2.59 -6.22
CA ARG A 137 -10.07 3.45 -5.14
C ARG A 137 -10.52 4.81 -5.67
N CYS A 138 -9.73 5.42 -6.54
CA CYS A 138 -10.06 6.72 -7.13
C CYS A 138 -11.28 6.66 -8.06
N LYS A 139 -11.39 5.61 -8.87
CA LYS A 139 -12.59 5.31 -9.66
C LYS A 139 -13.82 5.18 -8.77
N LEU A 140 -13.75 4.41 -7.68
CA LEU A 140 -14.89 4.20 -6.77
C LEU A 140 -15.26 5.46 -5.97
N ARG A 141 -14.28 6.29 -5.60
CA ARG A 141 -14.52 7.55 -4.88
C ARG A 141 -15.27 8.56 -5.74
N LEU A 142 -14.89 8.69 -7.01
CA LEU A 142 -15.55 9.61 -7.95
C LEU A 142 -16.84 9.01 -8.52
N ASN A 143 -16.83 7.73 -8.88
CA ASN A 143 -18.01 6.99 -9.27
C ASN A 143 -18.65 6.37 -8.02
N LYS A 144 -19.40 7.22 -7.28
CA LYS A 144 -20.15 6.89 -6.03
C LYS A 144 -21.17 5.73 -6.15
N THR A 145 -21.14 4.96 -7.25
CA THR A 145 -22.07 3.87 -7.58
C THR A 145 -21.40 2.64 -8.20
N GLY A 146 -20.06 2.61 -8.32
CA GLY A 146 -19.33 1.48 -8.89
C GLY A 146 -19.12 0.35 -7.88
N GLU A 147 -19.24 -0.90 -8.33
CA GLU A 147 -18.58 -2.03 -7.69
C GLU A 147 -17.21 -2.24 -8.28
N MET A 148 -16.31 -2.78 -7.44
CA MET A 148 -15.13 -3.45 -7.93
C MET A 148 -15.58 -4.60 -8.83
N THR A 149 -15.06 -4.67 -10.04
CA THR A 149 -15.04 -5.89 -10.85
C THR A 149 -14.28 -7.00 -10.12
N ALA A 150 -14.41 -8.24 -10.57
CA ALA A 150 -13.64 -9.35 -10.00
C ALA A 150 -12.11 -9.09 -10.00
N GLN A 151 -11.62 -8.41 -11.04
CA GLN A 151 -10.21 -8.01 -11.15
C GLN A 151 -9.85 -6.94 -10.12
N GLU A 152 -10.66 -5.90 -9.99
CA GLU A 152 -10.48 -4.83 -9.01
C GLU A 152 -10.55 -5.36 -7.56
N TYR A 153 -11.44 -6.31 -7.30
CA TYR A 153 -11.52 -6.98 -5.99
C TYR A 153 -10.28 -7.85 -5.72
N SER A 154 -9.80 -8.58 -6.73
CA SER A 154 -8.57 -9.37 -6.62
C SER A 154 -7.35 -8.50 -6.34
N ALA A 155 -7.29 -7.31 -6.97
CA ALA A 155 -6.26 -6.31 -6.69
C ALA A 155 -6.37 -5.75 -5.26
N HIS A 156 -7.58 -5.42 -4.81
CA HIS A 156 -7.82 -4.99 -3.43
C HIS A 156 -7.40 -6.06 -2.41
N PHE A 157 -7.73 -7.32 -2.67
CA PHE A 157 -7.31 -8.45 -1.86
C PHE A 157 -5.78 -8.52 -1.75
N CYS A 158 -5.06 -8.59 -2.89
CA CYS A 158 -3.59 -8.69 -2.85
C CYS A 158 -2.93 -7.46 -2.24
N PHE A 159 -3.47 -6.26 -2.49
CA PHE A 159 -3.01 -5.05 -1.83
C PHE A 159 -3.07 -5.17 -0.30
N LYS A 160 -4.16 -5.74 0.25
CA LYS A 160 -4.33 -5.96 1.69
C LYS A 160 -3.42 -7.07 2.22
N VAL A 161 -3.25 -8.15 1.46
CA VAL A 161 -2.32 -9.26 1.77
C VAL A 161 -0.89 -8.76 2.02
N TYR A 162 -0.41 -7.83 1.21
CA TYR A 162 0.94 -7.27 1.35
C TYR A 162 1.03 -6.11 2.36
N HIS A 163 0.00 -5.90 3.20
CA HIS A 163 -0.08 -4.80 4.19
C HIS A 163 0.40 -3.45 3.63
N GLN A 164 0.04 -3.17 2.38
CA GLN A 164 0.54 -1.98 1.71
C GLN A 164 -0.14 -0.73 2.28
N THR A 165 0.64 0.34 2.38
CA THR A 165 0.13 1.63 2.87
C THR A 165 -0.46 2.40 1.70
N GLU A 166 -1.66 2.96 1.88
CA GLU A 166 -2.24 3.84 0.88
C GLU A 166 -1.43 5.14 0.79
N PRO A 167 -1.04 5.58 -0.41
CA PRO A 167 -0.21 6.76 -0.57
C PRO A 167 -1.07 8.02 -0.34
N ASP A 168 -0.46 9.04 0.25
CA ASP A 168 -1.11 10.34 0.53
C ASP A 168 -1.10 11.26 -0.70
N VAL A 169 -1.74 10.77 -1.76
CA VAL A 169 -1.94 11.50 -3.02
C VAL A 169 -3.43 11.56 -3.37
N HIS A 170 -3.90 12.76 -3.71
CA HIS A 170 -5.29 12.99 -4.08
C HIS A 170 -5.67 12.29 -5.38
N CYS A 171 -6.93 11.88 -5.49
CA CYS A 171 -7.43 11.26 -6.71
C CYS A 171 -7.53 12.30 -7.84
N PRO A 172 -6.99 12.01 -9.03
CA PRO A 172 -7.11 12.90 -10.19
C PRO A 172 -8.54 12.88 -10.75
N ILE A 173 -8.77 13.64 -11.82
CA ILE A 173 -10.08 13.72 -12.49
C ILE A 173 -10.47 12.39 -13.17
N LEU A 174 -11.78 12.19 -13.38
CA LEU A 174 -12.33 10.93 -13.91
C LEU A 174 -11.76 10.55 -15.29
N THR A 175 -11.47 11.52 -16.17
CA THR A 175 -10.90 11.27 -17.50
C THR A 175 -9.51 10.64 -17.40
N GLN A 176 -8.69 11.09 -16.46
CA GLN A 176 -7.39 10.49 -16.21
C GLN A 176 -7.53 9.09 -15.59
N ILE A 177 -8.47 8.90 -14.67
CA ILE A 177 -8.73 7.59 -14.03
C ILE A 177 -9.19 6.53 -15.03
N LEU A 178 -10.02 6.91 -16.02
CA LEU A 178 -10.55 5.98 -17.01
C LEU A 178 -9.62 5.79 -18.22
N SER A 179 -8.52 6.54 -18.30
CA SER A 179 -7.55 6.41 -19.39
C SER A 179 -6.81 5.08 -19.29
N PRO A 180 -6.68 4.29 -20.37
CA PRO A 180 -5.83 3.10 -20.35
C PRO A 180 -4.32 3.43 -20.20
N TYR A 181 -3.95 4.71 -20.30
CA TYR A 181 -2.58 5.21 -20.18
C TYR A 181 -2.39 6.11 -18.95
N HIS A 182 -3.14 5.87 -17.87
CA HIS A 182 -2.93 6.61 -16.63
C HIS A 182 -1.51 6.37 -16.07
N PRO A 183 -0.86 7.38 -15.45
CA PRO A 183 0.48 7.23 -14.91
C PRO A 183 0.51 6.19 -13.77
N THR A 184 1.71 5.74 -13.41
CA THR A 184 1.87 4.94 -12.19
C THR A 184 1.71 5.81 -10.94
N VAL A 185 1.34 5.22 -9.81
CA VAL A 185 1.31 5.92 -8.51
C VAL A 185 2.65 6.59 -8.22
N GLN A 186 3.76 5.91 -8.49
CA GLN A 186 5.10 6.46 -8.25
C GLN A 186 5.38 7.70 -9.12
N GLN A 187 4.90 7.74 -10.37
CA GLN A 187 4.99 8.94 -11.22
C GLN A 187 4.13 10.08 -10.68
N VAL A 188 2.93 9.79 -10.16
CA VAL A 188 2.07 10.79 -9.52
C VAL A 188 2.74 11.34 -8.26
N GLN A 189 3.30 10.49 -7.40
CA GLN A 189 4.07 10.89 -6.22
C GLN A 189 5.29 11.75 -6.59
N LYS A 190 6.03 11.35 -7.64
CA LYS A 190 7.20 12.08 -8.14
C LYS A 190 6.86 13.50 -8.60
N SER A 191 5.67 13.72 -9.17
CA SER A 191 5.22 15.05 -9.59
C SER A 191 4.98 16.05 -8.44
N LYS A 192 4.90 15.58 -7.18
CA LYS A 192 4.81 16.45 -5.99
C LYS A 192 6.17 16.94 -5.49
N GLU A 193 7.25 16.37 -5.99
CA GLU A 193 8.60 16.75 -5.56
C GLU A 193 8.93 18.16 -6.05
N VAL A 194 9.42 19.00 -5.14
CA VAL A 194 9.90 20.34 -5.47
C VAL A 194 11.42 20.33 -5.37
N PHE A 195 12.09 20.68 -6.47
CA PHE A 195 13.54 20.75 -6.52
C PHE A 195 14.01 22.15 -6.11
N THR A 196 14.14 22.38 -4.81
CA THR A 196 14.76 23.61 -4.29
C THR A 196 15.97 23.30 -3.42
N ASN A 197 16.95 24.22 -3.43
CA ASN A 197 18.19 24.10 -2.64
C ASN A 197 18.05 24.67 -1.22
N ASP A 198 16.87 25.19 -0.88
CA ASP A 198 16.55 25.95 0.32
C ASP A 198 15.42 25.32 1.15
N ALA A 199 15.07 24.05 0.88
CA ALA A 199 14.06 23.34 1.67
C ALA A 199 14.45 23.40 3.16
N GLU A 200 13.53 23.89 3.99
CA GLU A 200 13.79 24.05 5.42
C GLU A 200 14.23 22.71 6.03
N PRO A 201 15.32 22.67 6.81
CA PRO A 201 15.79 21.42 7.39
C PRO A 201 14.70 20.72 8.20
N GLU A 202 14.61 19.40 8.03
CA GLU A 202 13.58 18.53 8.65
C GLU A 202 12.14 18.75 8.15
N SER A 203 11.91 19.60 7.14
CA SER A 203 10.65 19.65 6.41
C SER A 203 10.43 18.40 5.54
N GLU A 204 9.19 18.18 5.08
CA GLU A 204 8.87 17.07 4.18
C GLU A 204 9.74 17.05 2.92
N GLN A 205 9.94 18.22 2.28
CA GLN A 205 10.75 18.32 1.06
C GLN A 205 12.24 18.08 1.34
N TRP A 206 12.73 18.44 2.54
CA TRP A 206 14.10 18.14 2.94
C TRP A 206 14.32 16.64 3.11
N TRP A 207 13.41 15.92 3.77
CA TRP A 207 13.50 14.46 3.87
C TRP A 207 13.41 13.77 2.50
N VAL A 208 12.55 14.28 1.60
CA VAL A 208 12.47 13.77 0.23
C VAL A 208 13.77 14.05 -0.55
N ALA A 209 14.41 15.20 -0.32
CA ALA A 209 15.71 15.53 -0.91
C ALA A 209 16.81 14.56 -0.46
N VAL A 210 16.86 14.20 0.83
CA VAL A 210 17.79 13.19 1.35
C VAL A 210 17.61 11.87 0.59
N MET A 211 16.37 11.37 0.47
CA MET A 211 16.11 10.10 -0.24
C MET A 211 16.42 10.16 -1.73
N ARG A 212 16.13 11.31 -2.37
CA ARG A 212 16.54 11.57 -3.75
C ARG A 212 18.05 11.48 -3.91
N ASP A 213 18.79 12.06 -2.97
CA ASP A 213 20.23 12.12 -3.08
C ASP A 213 20.85 10.76 -2.76
N ILE A 214 20.31 9.96 -1.82
CA ILE A 214 20.66 8.53 -1.71
C ILE A 214 20.50 7.85 -3.07
N ASN A 215 19.33 7.99 -3.71
CA ASN A 215 19.04 7.37 -4.99
C ASN A 215 20.01 7.79 -6.11
N LYS A 216 20.36 9.08 -6.19
CA LYS A 216 21.31 9.61 -7.19
C LYS A 216 22.73 9.07 -7.01
N HIS A 217 23.15 8.83 -5.77
CA HIS A 217 24.52 8.40 -5.48
C HIS A 217 24.65 6.88 -5.38
N SER A 218 23.53 6.16 -5.25
CA SER A 218 23.47 4.71 -5.31
C SER A 218 23.23 4.23 -6.75
N VAL A 219 24.23 4.35 -7.61
CA VAL A 219 24.15 3.86 -9.00
C VAL A 219 25.30 2.90 -9.32
N ASP A 220 25.05 1.97 -10.23
CA ASP A 220 26.07 1.08 -10.76
C ASP A 220 26.93 1.75 -11.84
N GLU A 221 27.88 0.99 -12.41
CA GLU A 221 28.79 1.48 -13.46
C GLU A 221 28.07 1.94 -14.74
N ASN A 222 26.84 1.45 -14.97
CA ASN A 222 25.99 1.81 -16.10
C ASN A 222 24.94 2.88 -15.73
N ASN A 223 25.09 3.52 -14.55
CA ASN A 223 24.17 4.52 -14.02
C ASN A 223 22.76 3.97 -13.73
N ILE A 224 22.64 2.66 -13.47
CA ILE A 224 21.38 2.02 -13.06
C ILE A 224 21.20 2.24 -11.55
N PRO A 225 20.06 2.81 -11.09
CA PRO A 225 19.78 2.98 -9.67
C PRO A 225 19.75 1.66 -8.91
N ILE A 226 20.42 1.64 -7.76
CA ILE A 226 20.48 0.49 -6.84
C ILE A 226 19.46 0.65 -5.72
N PHE A 227 19.19 1.89 -5.30
CA PHE A 227 18.16 2.22 -4.32
C PHE A 227 16.78 1.89 -4.88
N HIS A 228 16.06 1.03 -4.17
CA HIS A 228 14.69 0.70 -4.47
C HIS A 228 13.76 1.64 -3.69
N TYR A 229 13.82 1.59 -2.36
CA TYR A 229 13.00 2.38 -1.43
C TYR A 229 13.76 2.71 -0.14
N GLY A 230 13.20 3.59 0.68
CA GLY A 230 13.74 3.82 2.00
C GLY A 230 12.83 4.66 2.91
N TRP A 231 13.27 4.76 4.16
CA TRP A 231 12.62 5.46 5.25
C TRP A 231 13.67 6.15 6.13
N ILE A 232 13.24 7.16 6.89
CA ILE A 232 14.08 7.82 7.88
C ILE A 232 13.32 7.80 9.19
N ILE A 233 13.86 7.11 10.18
CA ILE A 233 13.15 6.78 11.41
C ILE A 233 13.72 7.62 12.55
N ASN A 234 12.87 8.35 13.26
CA ASN A 234 13.25 9.02 14.51
C ASN A 234 13.57 7.97 15.59
N MET A 235 14.72 8.08 16.23
CA MET A 235 15.17 7.18 17.31
C MET A 235 14.71 7.62 18.70
N ASP A 236 14.02 8.75 18.83
CA ASP A 236 13.43 9.17 20.11
C ASP A 236 12.40 8.13 20.58
N GLU A 237 12.68 7.51 21.72
CA GLU A 237 11.83 6.48 22.34
C GLU A 237 10.41 6.99 22.65
N ASN A 238 10.24 8.31 22.80
CA ASN A 238 8.94 8.93 23.03
C ASN A 238 8.19 9.28 21.73
N ASP A 239 8.88 9.33 20.58
CA ASP A 239 8.32 9.78 19.29
C ASP A 239 8.86 8.96 18.10
N TYR A 240 8.73 7.63 18.19
CA TYR A 240 9.02 6.73 17.09
C TYR A 240 8.09 6.98 15.90
N LYS A 241 8.61 7.64 14.88
CA LYS A 241 7.91 7.89 13.61
C LYS A 241 8.87 7.87 12.43
N ASN A 242 8.29 7.62 11.27
CA ASN A 242 8.98 7.81 9.99
C ASN A 242 8.82 9.28 9.55
N MET A 243 9.94 9.91 9.20
CA MET A 243 10.03 11.31 8.83
C MET A 243 9.77 11.55 7.35
N VAL A 244 9.99 10.53 6.51
CA VAL A 244 9.69 10.63 5.09
C VAL A 244 8.15 10.66 4.94
N PRO A 245 7.59 11.55 4.11
CA PRO A 245 6.14 11.61 3.92
C PRO A 245 5.62 10.44 3.06
N LEU A 246 4.40 9.98 3.32
CA LEU A 246 3.77 8.86 2.57
C LEU A 246 3.55 9.15 1.08
N TRP A 247 3.52 10.43 0.70
CA TRP A 247 3.44 10.81 -0.71
C TRP A 247 4.77 10.71 -1.44
N SER A 248 5.89 10.52 -0.74
CA SER A 248 7.22 10.42 -1.33
C SER A 248 7.29 9.23 -2.30
N PRO A 249 7.86 9.40 -3.51
CA PRO A 249 8.04 8.31 -4.47
C PRO A 249 9.09 7.27 -4.03
N TYR A 250 9.80 7.54 -2.92
CA TYR A 250 10.89 6.74 -2.42
C TYR A 250 10.51 5.80 -1.27
N GLN A 251 9.26 5.82 -0.78
CA GLN A 251 8.87 4.99 0.37
C GLN A 251 8.49 3.54 0.05
N GLY A 252 8.30 3.22 -1.22
CA GLY A 252 7.81 1.91 -1.61
C GLY A 252 6.40 1.60 -1.07
N PRO A 253 5.91 0.40 -1.35
CA PRO A 253 4.54 0.01 -1.00
C PRO A 253 4.39 -0.44 0.47
N THR A 254 5.47 -0.90 1.12
CA THR A 254 5.44 -1.38 2.51
C THR A 254 6.17 -0.41 3.43
N VAL A 255 5.43 0.35 4.23
CA VAL A 255 6.00 1.35 5.14
C VAL A 255 6.15 0.77 6.55
N PRO A 256 7.24 1.05 7.29
CA PRO A 256 7.38 0.63 8.68
C PRO A 256 6.20 1.09 9.54
N THR A 257 5.70 0.19 10.37
CA THR A 257 4.64 0.46 11.35
C THR A 257 5.25 0.80 12.71
N ARG A 258 4.42 1.29 13.64
CA ARG A 258 4.86 1.63 15.00
C ARG A 258 5.56 0.47 15.74
N ARG A 259 5.20 -0.78 15.41
CA ARG A 259 5.81 -1.99 16.02
C ARG A 259 7.18 -2.32 15.45
N ASP A 260 7.49 -1.85 14.24
CA ASP A 260 8.78 -2.09 13.58
C ASP A 260 9.87 -1.21 14.19
N PHE A 261 9.56 0.04 14.57
CA PHE A 261 10.56 1.02 15.00
C PHE A 261 11.42 0.58 16.20
N PRO A 262 10.87 0.04 17.31
CA PRO A 262 11.71 -0.41 18.42
C PRO A 262 12.63 -1.57 18.05
N ARG A 263 12.19 -2.47 17.15
CA ARG A 263 13.02 -3.59 16.66
C ARG A 263 14.18 -3.08 15.82
N ILE A 264 13.91 -2.12 14.94
CA ILE A 264 14.93 -1.46 14.11
C ILE A 264 15.94 -0.73 14.99
N ALA A 265 15.47 0.08 15.95
CA ALA A 265 16.34 0.81 16.87
C ALA A 265 17.21 -0.15 17.71
N ASN A 266 16.65 -1.25 18.20
CA ASN A 266 17.40 -2.27 18.95
C ASN A 266 18.43 -2.99 18.09
N ALA A 267 18.11 -3.32 16.83
CA ALA A 267 19.08 -3.95 15.93
C ALA A 267 20.28 -3.03 15.70
N VAL A 268 20.03 -1.74 15.46
CA VAL A 268 21.06 -0.70 15.31
C VAL A 268 21.90 -0.54 16.57
N LYS A 269 21.27 -0.41 17.75
CA LYS A 269 21.99 -0.29 19.04
C LYS A 269 22.90 -1.50 19.33
N ASN A 270 22.47 -2.70 18.94
CA ASN A 270 23.20 -3.95 19.19
C ASN A 270 24.15 -4.37 18.06
N ASN A 271 24.19 -3.62 16.95
CA ASN A 271 24.91 -3.95 15.72
C ASN A 271 24.54 -5.31 15.08
N GLN A 272 23.37 -5.87 15.40
CA GLN A 272 22.85 -7.12 14.85
C GLN A 272 21.41 -7.35 15.33
N GLY A 273 20.69 -8.28 14.70
CA GLY A 273 19.42 -8.79 15.20
C GLY A 273 18.40 -9.05 14.10
N TYR A 274 17.14 -9.22 14.51
CA TYR A 274 16.03 -9.41 13.58
C TYR A 274 15.13 -8.19 13.59
N ILE A 275 14.76 -7.73 12.39
CA ILE A 275 13.79 -6.65 12.22
C ILE A 275 12.59 -7.13 11.42
N THR A 276 11.49 -6.40 11.55
CA THR A 276 10.33 -6.53 10.68
C THR A 276 10.09 -5.25 9.91
N LEU A 277 9.48 -5.38 8.72
CA LEU A 277 8.97 -4.26 7.94
C LEU A 277 7.49 -4.50 7.63
N GLY A 278 6.66 -3.51 7.93
CA GLY A 278 5.22 -3.63 7.79
C GLY A 278 4.60 -4.58 8.83
N ASP A 279 5.34 -4.98 9.87
CA ASP A 279 5.02 -6.03 10.85
C ASP A 279 4.94 -7.47 10.32
N TYR A 280 5.23 -7.72 9.04
CA TYR A 280 5.11 -9.07 8.43
C TYR A 280 6.35 -9.55 7.67
N ARG A 281 7.14 -8.64 7.09
CA ARG A 281 8.36 -9.01 6.36
C ARG A 281 9.53 -9.10 7.32
N ASN A 282 10.32 -10.18 7.25
CA ASN A 282 11.36 -10.46 8.23
C ASN A 282 12.74 -10.31 7.61
N PHE A 283 13.66 -9.68 8.35
CA PHE A 283 15.03 -9.48 7.90
C PHE A 283 16.03 -9.80 9.01
N ASN A 284 17.13 -10.43 8.64
CA ASN A 284 18.23 -10.75 9.53
C ASN A 284 19.38 -9.77 9.31
N CYS A 285 19.70 -8.99 10.34
CA CYS A 285 20.66 -7.90 10.31
C CYS A 285 22.02 -8.32 10.85
N LEU A 286 23.06 -8.04 10.07
CA LEU A 286 24.47 -8.22 10.42
C LEU A 286 25.26 -6.95 10.05
N VAL A 287 26.46 -6.81 10.60
CA VAL A 287 27.34 -5.69 10.29
C VAL A 287 27.76 -5.71 8.81
N GLY A 288 27.48 -4.60 8.12
CA GLY A 288 27.89 -4.34 6.74
C GLY A 288 29.13 -3.45 6.66
N THR A 289 29.28 -2.73 5.55
CA THR A 289 30.37 -1.75 5.39
C THR A 289 29.95 -0.34 5.85
N TYR A 290 30.91 0.57 6.04
CA TYR A 290 30.66 1.97 6.45
C TYR A 290 29.84 2.15 7.74
N GLY A 291 29.95 1.20 8.68
CA GLY A 291 29.18 1.23 9.94
C GLY A 291 27.68 0.98 9.75
N SER A 292 27.28 0.40 8.61
CA SER A 292 25.91 -0.01 8.35
C SER A 292 25.55 -1.36 8.97
N LEU A 293 24.25 -1.60 9.13
CA LEU A 293 23.72 -2.95 9.23
C LEU A 293 23.07 -3.35 7.91
N ARG A 294 23.48 -4.51 7.42
CA ARG A 294 22.87 -5.17 6.27
C ARG A 294 21.87 -6.20 6.77
N CYS A 295 20.62 -6.00 6.41
CA CYS A 295 19.50 -6.84 6.81
C CYS A 295 18.95 -7.57 5.60
N GLU A 296 19.23 -8.86 5.50
CA GLU A 296 18.79 -9.71 4.38
C GLU A 296 17.41 -10.31 4.65
N GLU A 297 16.53 -10.28 3.66
CA GLU A 297 15.16 -10.79 3.79
C GLU A 297 15.11 -12.33 3.90
N PHE A 298 14.20 -12.82 4.74
CA PHE A 298 13.90 -14.23 4.87
C PHE A 298 12.44 -14.50 5.22
N GLY A 299 12.05 -15.77 5.14
CA GLY A 299 10.71 -16.24 5.43
C GLY A 299 9.89 -16.52 4.17
N VAL A 300 8.66 -17.00 4.37
CA VAL A 300 7.74 -17.38 3.29
C VAL A 300 7.24 -16.18 2.48
N LEU A 301 7.41 -14.97 3.00
CA LEU A 301 6.87 -13.71 2.46
C LEU A 301 7.94 -12.87 1.76
N SER A 302 9.15 -13.43 1.62
CA SER A 302 10.24 -12.75 0.95
C SER A 302 9.92 -12.53 -0.52
N PHE A 303 10.39 -11.41 -1.07
CA PHE A 303 10.31 -11.21 -2.50
C PHE A 303 11.30 -12.11 -3.24
N ASN A 304 11.03 -12.27 -4.53
CA ASN A 304 11.95 -12.88 -5.47
C ASN A 304 12.18 -11.87 -6.62
N PRO A 305 13.38 -11.26 -6.73
CA PRO A 305 14.55 -11.44 -5.88
C PRO A 305 14.33 -10.95 -4.44
N LYS A 306 15.06 -11.52 -3.48
CA LYS A 306 15.03 -11.10 -2.08
C LYS A 306 15.51 -9.66 -1.95
N GLU A 307 14.93 -8.92 -1.01
CA GLU A 307 15.36 -7.57 -0.69
C GLU A 307 16.41 -7.55 0.42
N THR A 308 17.25 -6.53 0.38
CA THR A 308 18.22 -6.23 1.44
C THR A 308 18.04 -4.79 1.88
N ILE A 309 17.96 -4.60 3.19
CA ILE A 309 17.89 -3.30 3.84
C ILE A 309 19.28 -2.93 4.36
N VAL A 310 19.67 -1.69 4.16
CA VAL A 310 20.83 -1.03 4.75
C VAL A 310 20.31 -0.07 5.81
N LEU A 311 20.77 -0.22 7.05
CA LEU A 311 20.49 0.68 8.17
C LEU A 311 21.75 1.43 8.56
N ILE A 312 21.67 2.76 8.65
CA ILE A 312 22.77 3.59 9.16
C ILE A 312 22.25 4.60 10.18
N PRO A 313 22.72 4.57 11.43
CA PRO A 313 22.33 5.57 12.43
C PRO A 313 23.01 6.94 12.23
N THR A 314 22.25 7.99 12.54
CA THR A 314 22.74 9.34 12.88
C THR A 314 22.68 9.53 14.40
N LEU A 315 22.71 10.77 14.91
CA LEU A 315 22.51 11.01 16.33
C LEU A 315 21.05 10.76 16.75
N ASN A 316 20.09 11.22 15.96
CA ASN A 316 18.66 11.13 16.30
C ASN A 316 17.84 10.26 15.34
N TYR A 317 18.42 9.80 14.23
CA TYR A 317 17.68 9.09 13.19
C TYR A 317 18.36 7.77 12.78
N VAL A 318 17.59 6.87 12.15
CA VAL A 318 18.13 5.77 11.35
C VAL A 318 17.72 6.00 9.90
N LEU A 319 18.71 6.10 9.02
CA LEU A 319 18.47 6.03 7.59
C LEU A 319 18.35 4.57 7.19
N MET A 320 17.22 4.23 6.60
CA MET A 320 16.90 2.88 6.15
C MET A 320 16.71 2.91 4.65
N ALA A 321 17.52 2.16 3.91
CA ALA A 321 17.43 2.08 2.46
C ALA A 321 17.39 0.64 1.99
N MET A 322 16.72 0.37 0.90
CA MET A 322 16.42 -0.98 0.43
C MET A 322 16.89 -1.17 -1.00
N THR A 323 17.34 -2.37 -1.33
CA THR A 323 17.71 -2.77 -2.69
C THR A 323 17.34 -4.22 -2.97
N GLN A 324 17.18 -4.55 -4.25
CA GLN A 324 17.10 -5.92 -4.77
C GLN A 324 18.43 -6.38 -5.42
N HIS A 325 19.43 -5.49 -5.53
CA HIS A 325 20.73 -5.78 -6.13
C HIS A 325 21.73 -6.27 -5.08
N GLN A 326 21.64 -7.57 -4.76
CA GLN A 326 22.44 -8.20 -3.69
C GLN A 326 23.96 -8.05 -3.88
N ASP A 327 24.43 -8.09 -5.12
CA ASP A 327 25.83 -7.94 -5.50
C ASP A 327 26.35 -6.49 -5.38
N LYS A 328 25.44 -5.51 -5.33
CA LYS A 328 25.77 -4.08 -5.37
C LYS A 328 25.40 -3.33 -4.09
N VAL A 329 25.04 -4.05 -3.02
CA VAL A 329 24.63 -3.46 -1.73
C VAL A 329 25.66 -2.47 -1.18
N HIS A 330 26.96 -2.73 -1.35
CA HIS A 330 28.04 -1.85 -0.88
C HIS A 330 27.96 -0.41 -1.44
N ARG A 331 27.43 -0.23 -2.67
CA ARG A 331 27.23 1.10 -3.27
C ARG A 331 26.07 1.83 -2.59
N LEU A 332 25.03 1.10 -2.22
CA LEU A 332 23.94 1.65 -1.41
C LEU A 332 24.43 2.02 0.00
N GLU A 333 25.21 1.15 0.65
CA GLU A 333 25.83 1.42 1.96
C GLU A 333 26.63 2.73 1.95
N TYR A 334 27.46 2.95 0.93
CA TYR A 334 28.20 4.20 0.76
C TYR A 334 27.29 5.43 0.60
N ALA A 335 26.27 5.34 -0.27
CA ALA A 335 25.36 6.46 -0.54
C ALA A 335 24.57 6.86 0.72
N VAL A 336 24.07 5.88 1.47
CA VAL A 336 23.35 6.11 2.73
C VAL A 336 24.29 6.68 3.78
N TRP A 337 25.52 6.18 3.88
CA TRP A 337 26.51 6.65 4.85
C TRP A 337 26.81 8.13 4.65
N ARG A 338 27.00 8.53 3.40
CA ARG A 338 27.30 9.91 3.05
C ARG A 338 26.19 10.88 3.48
N GLU A 339 24.93 10.52 3.25
CA GLU A 339 23.79 11.34 3.70
C GLU A 339 23.65 11.32 5.23
N ALA A 340 23.94 10.19 5.88
CA ALA A 340 23.93 10.10 7.34
C ALA A 340 24.97 11.04 7.97
N GLU A 341 26.18 11.14 7.40
CA GLU A 341 27.22 12.07 7.87
C GLU A 341 26.81 13.54 7.70
N ALA A 342 26.17 13.90 6.58
CA ALA A 342 25.64 15.24 6.36
C ALA A 342 24.56 15.61 7.40
N ILE A 343 23.68 14.66 7.74
CA ILE A 343 22.67 14.85 8.79
C ILE A 343 23.31 15.00 10.16
N LYS A 344 24.30 14.15 10.53
CA LYS A 344 25.01 14.27 11.80
C LYS A 344 25.63 15.67 11.98
N TYR A 345 26.27 16.18 10.93
CA TYR A 345 26.85 17.52 10.96
C TYR A 345 25.79 18.60 11.26
N HIS A 346 24.61 18.50 10.64
CA HIS A 346 23.48 19.39 10.91
C HIS A 346 22.98 19.26 12.36
N GLU A 347 22.82 18.03 12.87
CA GLU A 347 22.39 17.76 14.26
C GLU A 347 23.36 18.35 15.30
N TYR A 348 24.67 18.25 15.06
CA TYR A 348 25.68 18.85 15.92
C TYR A 348 25.60 20.39 15.94
N SER A 349 25.42 21.02 14.77
CA SER A 349 25.32 22.49 14.68
C SER A 349 24.10 23.06 15.42
N LYS A 350 22.96 22.35 15.40
CA LYS A 350 21.78 22.71 16.21
C LYS A 350 22.04 22.57 17.71
N SER A 351 22.78 21.52 18.11
CA SER A 351 23.06 21.24 19.51
C SER A 351 23.99 22.28 20.13
N SER A 352 25.02 22.72 19.39
CA SER A 352 25.95 23.77 19.83
C SER A 352 25.31 25.17 19.84
N ALA A 353 24.41 25.47 18.91
CA ALA A 353 23.63 26.71 18.91
C ALA A 353 22.72 26.82 20.14
N LYS A 354 22.11 25.71 20.60
CA LYS A 354 21.32 25.67 21.84
C LYS A 354 22.20 25.87 23.09
N SER A 355 23.43 25.35 23.13
CA SER A 355 24.33 25.56 24.28
C SER A 355 24.85 26.99 24.41
N HIS A 356 24.95 27.75 23.30
CA HIS A 356 25.38 29.16 23.35
C HIS A 356 24.28 30.15 23.75
N PHE A 357 23.00 29.84 23.49
CA PHE A 357 21.88 30.66 23.98
C PHE A 357 21.46 30.37 25.42
N GLY A 358 21.93 29.28 26.03
CA GLY A 358 21.68 28.94 27.44
C GLY A 358 22.67 29.54 28.45
N ALA A 359 23.72 30.23 27.99
CA ALA A 359 24.81 30.72 28.85
C ALA A 359 24.85 32.26 29.04
N SER A 360 23.80 33.00 28.67
CA SER A 360 23.78 34.48 28.80
C SER A 360 22.69 35.08 29.69
N LEU A 361 22.13 34.31 30.63
CA LEU A 361 21.20 34.84 31.65
C LEU A 361 21.57 34.29 33.03
N GLY A 362 22.58 34.90 33.66
CA GLY A 362 22.95 34.49 35.01
C GLY A 362 24.26 35.05 35.58
N PHE A 363 24.67 36.27 35.26
CA PHE A 363 25.65 37.00 36.09
C PHE A 363 25.29 38.49 36.10
N SER A 364 24.28 38.85 36.90
CA SER A 364 24.22 40.19 37.48
C SER A 364 25.16 40.19 38.68
N ILE A 365 26.30 40.86 38.50
CA ILE A 365 27.25 41.18 39.55
C ILE A 365 26.63 42.32 40.36
N GLY A 366 26.32 42.06 41.63
CA GLY A 366 26.10 43.08 42.64
C GLY A 366 27.43 43.47 43.29
N ARG A 367 27.73 44.78 43.26
CA ARG A 367 28.67 45.61 44.06
C ARG A 367 28.98 46.83 43.18
N GLU A 368 28.68 48.07 43.51
CA GLU A 368 28.37 48.77 44.78
C GLU A 368 27.09 49.62 44.67
#